data_AF-B6AA88-F1
#
_entry.id   AF-B6AA88-F1
#
_cell.length_a   1.000
_cell.length_b   1.000
_cell.length_c   1.000
_cell.angle_alpha   90.00
_cell.angle_beta   90.00
_cell.angle_gamma   90.00
#
_symmetry.space_group_name_H-M   'P 1'
#
loop_
_entity.id
_entity.type
_entity.pdbx_description
1 polymer ?
#
loop_
_entity_poly.entity_id
_entity_poly.type
_entity_poly.pdbx_seq_one_letter_code
_entity_poly.pdbx_strand_id
1 'polypeptide(L)'
;MAKKRIKKQKVDSIPLEQAQLSGFISSNIRDNENNVKGLIVQRESEYTSVSQDNEFTRLLREFDLNPIYGPSTDITRIERLNRAKKLRIPIKTNTEQAIIMDHSRLSTIDEFLKVVMSN
;
A
#
# COMPACT_ATOMS: atom_id res chain seq x y z
N MET A 1 53.18 2.11 43.15
CA MET A 1 52.04 2.95 42.71
C MET A 1 50.85 2.04 42.41
N ALA A 2 49.84 1.99 43.29
CA ALA A 2 48.70 1.08 43.17
C ALA A 2 47.60 1.66 42.26
N LYS A 3 47.20 0.93 41.21
CA LYS A 3 46.11 1.33 40.31
C LYS A 3 44.77 0.87 40.90
N LYS A 4 43.93 1.83 41.32
CA LYS A 4 42.57 1.62 41.83
C LYS A 4 41.66 1.00 40.75
N ARG A 5 40.98 -0.10 41.07
CA ARG A 5 39.93 -0.73 40.24
C ARG A 5 38.62 0.08 40.32
N ILE A 6 38.02 0.41 39.19
CA ILE A 6 36.70 1.06 39.10
C ILE A 6 35.61 -0.01 39.28
N LYS A 7 34.70 0.19 40.24
CA LYS A 7 33.53 -0.68 40.48
C LYS A 7 32.51 -0.49 39.36
N LYS A 8 31.99 -1.57 38.79
CA LYS A 8 30.86 -1.53 37.84
C LYS A 8 29.63 -0.99 38.57
N GLN A 9 29.10 0.12 38.06
CA GLN A 9 27.85 0.71 38.52
C GLN A 9 26.69 -0.19 38.11
N LYS A 10 25.82 -0.54 39.06
CA LYS A 10 24.58 -1.28 38.82
C LYS A 10 23.66 -0.35 38.05
N VAL A 11 23.23 -0.76 36.86
CA VAL A 11 22.17 -0.05 36.13
C VAL A 11 20.87 -0.40 36.82
N ASP A 12 20.30 0.55 37.54
CA ASP A 12 18.97 0.42 38.09
C ASP A 12 17.97 0.40 36.92
N SER A 13 17.10 -0.62 36.93
CA SER A 13 15.99 -0.76 36.00
C SER A 13 15.11 0.48 36.03
N ILE A 14 14.83 1.01 34.85
CA ILE A 14 13.97 2.18 34.61
C ILE A 14 12.61 1.98 35.32
N PRO A 15 12.11 2.96 36.08
CA PRO A 15 10.78 2.90 36.67
C PRO A 15 9.69 2.81 35.59
N LEU A 16 8.75 1.90 35.79
CA LEU A 16 7.58 1.65 34.95
C LEU A 16 6.53 2.78 35.09
N GLU A 17 6.92 4.03 34.86
CA GLU A 17 6.03 5.20 34.94
C GLU A 17 6.19 6.14 33.73
N GLN A 18 6.26 5.56 32.53
CA GLN A 18 6.09 6.31 31.27
C GLN A 18 4.96 5.76 30.40
N ALA A 19 4.00 5.06 31.01
CA ALA A 19 2.76 4.67 30.36
C ALA A 19 1.59 5.42 30.98
N GLN A 20 1.39 6.69 30.61
CA GLN A 20 0.10 7.38 30.66
C GLN A 20 0.19 8.77 30.01
N LEU A 21 0.33 8.80 28.69
CA LEU A 21 -0.23 9.90 27.90
C LEU A 21 -1.72 9.57 27.64
N SER A 22 -2.57 9.67 28.67
CA SER A 22 -4.03 9.60 28.49
C SER A 22 -4.62 11.00 28.56
N GLY A 23 -4.36 11.79 27.51
CA GLY A 23 -5.09 13.03 27.22
C GLY A 23 -6.45 12.77 26.57
N PHE A 24 -7.23 11.82 27.09
CA PHE A 24 -8.60 11.59 26.62
C PHE A 24 -9.58 12.16 27.63
N ILE A 25 -10.15 13.31 27.28
CA ILE A 25 -11.32 13.86 27.95
C ILE A 25 -12.43 12.81 27.83
N SER A 26 -12.82 12.25 28.96
CA SER A 26 -13.98 11.36 29.07
C SER A 26 -15.25 12.16 28.83
N SER A 27 -15.80 12.07 27.62
CA SER A 27 -17.21 12.36 27.40
C SER A 27 -17.99 11.07 27.63
N ASN A 28 -18.96 11.08 28.55
CA ASN A 28 -19.88 9.97 28.80
C ASN A 28 -20.61 9.56 27.50
N ILE A 29 -20.09 8.55 26.81
CA ILE A 29 -20.77 7.94 25.66
C ILE A 29 -21.77 6.95 26.24
N ARG A 30 -23.06 7.26 26.10
CA ARG A 30 -24.15 6.32 26.36
C ARG A 30 -23.96 5.11 25.44
N ASP A 31 -24.00 3.92 26.00
CA ASP A 31 -23.92 2.65 25.28
C ASP A 31 -25.01 2.60 24.19
N ASN A 32 -24.59 2.80 22.95
CA ASN A 32 -25.42 2.52 21.78
C ASN A 32 -24.69 1.45 20.96
N GLU A 33 -24.85 0.21 21.39
CA GLU A 33 -24.24 -1.00 20.82
C GLU A 33 -24.56 -1.22 19.34
N ASN A 34 -25.54 -0.49 18.79
CA ASN A 34 -25.95 -0.60 17.39
C ASN A 34 -25.10 0.22 16.41
N ASN A 35 -24.30 1.19 16.88
CA ASN A 35 -23.54 2.09 15.98
C ASN A 35 -22.06 1.73 15.84
N VAL A 36 -21.50 0.93 16.76
CA VAL A 36 -20.09 0.52 16.72
C VAL A 36 -19.84 -0.51 15.61
N LYS A 37 -20.82 -1.38 15.33
CA LYS A 37 -20.72 -2.39 14.27
C LYS A 37 -20.63 -1.78 12.86
N GLY A 38 -21.34 -0.68 12.59
CA GLY A 38 -21.29 0.00 11.29
C GLY A 38 -19.96 0.70 11.02
N LEU A 39 -19.39 1.34 12.05
CA LEU A 39 -18.14 2.09 11.91
C LEU A 39 -16.91 1.18 11.76
N ILE A 40 -16.91 0.00 12.40
CA ILE A 40 -15.85 -1.00 12.24
C ILE A 40 -15.89 -1.61 10.83
N VAL A 41 -17.07 -1.96 10.32
CA VAL A 41 -17.23 -2.53 8.97
C VAL A 41 -16.80 -1.54 7.88
N GLN A 42 -17.09 -0.25 8.03
CA GLN A 42 -16.64 0.77 7.08
C GLN A 42 -15.12 0.95 7.08
N ARG A 43 -14.48 0.99 8.26
CA ARG A 43 -13.01 1.06 8.36
C ARG A 43 -12.33 -0.18 7.79
N GLU A 44 -12.83 -1.38 8.06
CA GLU A 44 -12.26 -2.62 7.51
C GLU A 44 -12.31 -2.65 5.97
N SER A 45 -13.36 -2.10 5.36
CA SER A 45 -13.46 -1.98 3.91
C SER A 45 -12.50 -0.95 3.29
N GLU A 46 -12.21 0.15 4.00
CA GLU A 46 -11.24 1.16 3.59
C GLU A 46 -9.79 0.65 3.73
N TYR A 47 -9.46 -0.02 4.83
CA TYR A 47 -8.12 -0.57 5.03
C TYR A 47 -7.80 -1.71 4.04
N THR A 48 -8.79 -2.51 3.65
CA THR A 48 -8.60 -3.58 2.66
C THR A 48 -8.48 -3.04 1.23
N SER A 49 -9.28 -2.04 0.86
CA SER A 49 -9.20 -1.41 -0.48
C SER A 49 -7.91 -0.60 -0.67
N VAL A 50 -7.50 0.21 0.31
CA VAL A 50 -6.21 0.94 0.26
C VAL A 50 -5.02 -0.02 0.21
N SER A 51 -5.10 -1.16 0.90
CA SER A 51 -4.07 -2.20 0.84
C SER A 51 -3.98 -2.85 -0.54
N GLN A 52 -5.13 -3.10 -1.19
CA GLN A 52 -5.17 -3.67 -2.54
C GLN A 52 -4.64 -2.69 -3.59
N ASP A 53 -4.98 -1.40 -3.50
CA ASP A 53 -4.47 -0.37 -4.41
C ASP A 53 -2.95 -0.17 -4.28
N ASN A 54 -2.40 -0.31 -3.06
CA ASN A 54 -0.96 -0.27 -2.83
C ASN A 54 -0.24 -1.47 -3.47
N GLU A 55 -0.80 -2.68 -3.34
CA GLU A 55 -0.22 -3.87 -3.98
C GLU A 55 -0.30 -3.77 -5.52
N PHE A 56 -1.44 -3.34 -6.05
CA PHE A 56 -1.65 -3.12 -7.47
C PHE A 56 -0.61 -2.14 -8.05
N THR A 57 -0.46 -0.97 -7.42
CA THR A 57 0.50 0.05 -7.84
C THR A 57 1.93 -0.46 -7.77
N ARG A 58 2.26 -1.25 -6.73
CA ARG A 58 3.57 -1.86 -6.58
C ARG A 58 3.87 -2.83 -7.73
N LEU A 59 2.93 -3.70 -8.10
CA LEU A 59 3.10 -4.65 -9.20
C LEU A 59 3.37 -3.96 -10.54
N LEU A 60 2.63 -2.88 -10.84
CA LEU A 60 2.85 -2.08 -12.05
C LEU A 60 4.24 -1.44 -12.04
N ARG A 61 4.66 -0.89 -10.90
CA ARG A 61 5.98 -0.24 -10.76
C ARG A 61 7.13 -1.24 -10.90
N GLU A 62 7.00 -2.43 -10.29
CA GLU A 62 7.98 -3.51 -10.44
C GLU A 62 8.10 -3.94 -11.89
N PHE A 63 7.00 -4.00 -12.64
CA PHE A 63 7.02 -4.29 -14.07
C PHE A 63 7.72 -3.20 -14.89
N ASP A 64 7.43 -1.93 -14.60
CA ASP A 64 8.00 -0.79 -15.33
C ASP A 64 9.52 -0.72 -15.18
N LEU A 65 10.01 -0.92 -13.96
CA LEU A 65 11.43 -0.85 -13.62
C LEU A 65 12.23 -2.10 -14.00
N ASN A 66 11.57 -3.22 -14.31
CA ASN A 66 12.27 -4.45 -14.59
C ASN A 66 12.90 -4.44 -16.00
N PRO A 67 14.24 -4.46 -16.10
CA PRO A 67 14.95 -4.36 -17.38
C PRO A 67 14.76 -5.60 -18.27
N ILE A 68 14.36 -6.74 -17.71
CA ILE A 68 14.13 -7.98 -18.45
C ILE A 68 13.04 -7.78 -19.52
N TYR A 69 12.05 -6.92 -19.26
CA TYR A 69 10.96 -6.62 -20.19
C TYR A 69 11.33 -5.54 -21.24
N GLY A 70 12.60 -5.11 -21.27
CA GLY A 70 13.17 -4.19 -22.25
C GLY A 70 12.81 -2.71 -22.04
N PRO A 71 13.48 -1.80 -22.77
CA PRO A 71 13.21 -0.37 -22.72
C PRO A 71 11.80 -0.10 -23.24
N SER A 72 11.08 0.79 -22.55
CA SER A 72 9.65 1.01 -22.76
C SER A 72 9.22 2.44 -22.44
N THR A 73 10.00 3.42 -22.89
CA THR A 73 9.66 4.84 -22.70
C THR A 73 8.50 5.31 -23.57
N ASP A 74 8.31 4.67 -24.73
CA ASP A 74 7.42 5.17 -25.79
C ASP A 74 6.22 4.24 -26.06
N ILE A 75 6.07 3.16 -25.28
CA ILE A 75 5.00 2.17 -25.44
C ILE A 75 4.20 2.04 -24.15
N THR A 76 2.94 1.68 -24.30
CA THR A 76 2.05 1.41 -23.16
C THR A 76 2.46 0.12 -22.43
N ARG A 77 2.02 -0.02 -21.17
CA ARG A 77 2.27 -1.25 -20.37
C ARG A 77 1.70 -2.50 -21.04
N ILE A 78 0.53 -2.41 -21.69
CA ILE A 78 -0.10 -3.54 -22.37
C ILE A 78 0.70 -3.96 -23.61
N GLU A 79 1.26 -3.02 -24.37
CA GLU A 79 2.14 -3.32 -25.50
C GLU A 79 3.44 -3.97 -25.04
N ARG A 80 4.04 -3.46 -23.95
CA ARG A 80 5.23 -4.06 -23.32
C ARG A 80 4.95 -5.50 -22.87
N LEU A 81 3.79 -5.74 -22.25
CA LEU A 81 3.35 -7.07 -21.84
C LEU A 81 3.22 -8.01 -23.04
N ASN A 82 2.53 -7.56 -24.10
CA ASN A 82 2.36 -8.34 -25.33
C ASN A 82 3.70 -8.68 -25.99
N ARG A 83 4.65 -7.74 -25.99
CA ARG A 83 6.02 -7.98 -26.47
C ARG A 83 6.73 -9.05 -25.64
N ALA A 84 6.67 -8.95 -24.31
CA ALA A 84 7.28 -9.95 -23.41
C ALA A 84 6.67 -11.34 -23.63
N LYS A 85 5.35 -11.45 -23.82
CA LYS A 85 4.68 -12.72 -24.17
C LYS A 85 5.14 -13.28 -25.51
N LYS A 86 5.26 -12.45 -26.56
CA LYS A 86 5.79 -12.86 -27.87
C LYS A 86 7.21 -13.41 -27.76
N LEU A 87 8.02 -12.82 -26.90
CA LEU A 87 9.39 -13.26 -26.60
C LEU A 87 9.46 -14.42 -25.58
N ARG A 88 8.31 -14.92 -25.12
CA ARG A 88 8.19 -15.99 -24.10
C ARG A 88 8.95 -15.69 -22.80
N ILE A 89 9.04 -14.40 -22.44
CA ILE A 89 9.62 -13.98 -21.16
C ILE A 89 8.59 -14.28 -20.07
N PRO A 90 8.98 -14.95 -18.97
CA PRO A 90 8.06 -15.27 -17.90
C PRO A 90 7.57 -14.00 -17.18
N ILE A 91 6.27 -13.93 -16.95
CA ILE A 91 5.59 -12.84 -16.26
C ILE A 91 4.76 -13.46 -15.14
N LYS A 92 4.77 -12.83 -13.95
CA LYS A 92 3.96 -13.28 -12.82
C LYS A 92 2.49 -13.02 -13.12
N THR A 93 1.62 -13.98 -12.83
CA THR A 93 0.17 -13.89 -13.10
C THR A 93 -0.47 -12.65 -12.48
N ASN A 94 -0.11 -12.30 -11.24
CA ASN A 94 -0.66 -11.11 -10.56
C ASN A 94 -0.27 -9.82 -11.28
N THR A 95 0.97 -9.73 -11.78
CA THR A 95 1.44 -8.58 -12.55
C THR A 95 0.71 -8.48 -13.89
N GLU A 96 0.50 -9.60 -14.56
CA GLU A 96 -0.25 -9.65 -15.80
C GLU A 96 -1.70 -9.16 -15.61
N GLN A 97 -2.38 -9.67 -14.58
CA GLN A 97 -3.73 -9.24 -14.22
C GLN A 97 -3.78 -7.75 -13.88
N ALA A 98 -2.80 -7.25 -13.12
CA ALA A 98 -2.71 -5.84 -12.79
C ALA A 98 -2.61 -4.95 -14.05
N ILE A 99 -1.79 -5.33 -15.02
CA ILE A 99 -1.63 -4.59 -16.28
C ILE A 99 -2.91 -4.62 -17.11
N ILE A 100 -3.60 -5.76 -17.17
CA ILE A 100 -4.87 -5.88 -17.90
C ILE A 100 -5.93 -4.98 -17.27
N MET A 101 -6.02 -4.97 -15.94
CA MET A 101 -6.94 -4.09 -15.21
C MET A 101 -6.61 -2.61 -15.41
N ASP A 102 -5.33 -2.23 -15.37
CA ASP A 102 -4.86 -0.86 -15.65
C ASP A 102 -5.31 -0.39 -17.03
N HIS A 103 -5.11 -1.22 -18.06
CA HIS A 103 -5.51 -0.91 -19.43
C HIS A 103 -7.03 -0.76 -19.58
N SER A 104 -7.81 -1.65 -18.98
CA SER A 104 -9.28 -1.56 -19.02
C SER A 104 -9.80 -0.28 -18.35
N ARG A 105 -9.23 0.13 -17.20
CA ARG A 105 -9.61 1.38 -16.52
C ARG A 105 -9.38 2.60 -17.39
N LEU A 106 -8.23 2.65 -18.08
CA LEU A 106 -7.90 3.76 -18.99
C LEU A 106 -8.82 3.83 -20.21
N SER A 107 -9.22 2.68 -20.78
CA SER A 107 -10.17 2.64 -21.89
C SER A 107 -11.53 3.22 -21.52
N THR A 108 -12.04 2.91 -20.33
CA THR A 108 -13.33 3.45 -19.86
C THR A 108 -13.29 4.96 -19.68
N ILE A 109 -12.16 5.51 -19.20
CA ILE A 109 -11.98 6.95 -19.03
C ILE A 109 -11.95 7.65 -20.40
N ASP A 110 -11.23 7.10 -21.38
CA ASP A 110 -11.14 7.66 -22.73
C ASP A 110 -12.51 7.70 -23.43
N GLU A 111 -13.31 6.64 -23.27
CA GLU A 111 -14.68 6.59 -23.79
C GLU A 111 -15.58 7.64 -23.11
N PHE A 112 -15.49 7.78 -21.79
CA PHE A 112 -16.23 8.81 -21.06
C PHE A 112 -15.87 10.23 -21.53
N LEU A 113 -14.57 10.52 -21.68
CA LEU A 113 -14.11 11.84 -22.12
C LEU A 113 -14.58 12.17 -23.55
N LYS A 114 -14.60 11.18 -24.46
CA LYS A 114 -15.15 11.37 -25.81
C LYS A 114 -16.63 11.76 -25.78
N VAL A 115 -17.43 11.13 -24.92
CA VAL A 115 -18.85 11.45 -24.78
C VAL A 115 -19.04 12.87 -24.23
N VAL A 116 -18.28 13.25 -23.20
CA VAL A 116 -18.39 14.58 -22.57
C VAL A 116 -17.94 15.70 -23.51
N MET A 117 -16.89 15.49 -24.30
CA MET A 117 -16.35 16.52 -25.19
C MET A 117 -17.06 16.63 -26.55
N SER A 118 -17.96 15.70 -26.87
CA SER A 118 -18.74 15.71 -28.12
C SER A 118 -20.09 16.42 -28.00
N ASN A 119 -20.44 16.94 -26.81
CA ASN A 119 -21.64 17.76 -26.54
C ASN A 119 -21.26 19.23 -26.35
#